data_AF-A0A7S4NQK3-F1
#
_entry.id   AF-A0A7S4NQK3-F1
#
_cell.length_a   1.000
_cell.length_b   1.000
_cell.length_c   1.000
_cell.angle_alpha   90.00
_cell.angle_beta   90.00
_cell.angle_gamma   90.00
#
_symmetry.space_group_name_H-M   'P 1'
#
loop_
_entity.id
_entity.type
_entity.pdbx_description
1 polymer ?
#
loop_
_entity_poly.entity_id
_entity_poly.type
_entity_poly.pdbx_seq_one_letter_code
_entity_poly.pdbx_strand_id
1 'polypeptide(L)'
;FNVEEGKWQGWMETVPPVKIDPRKPFSDLLVPTKESISSSFMIDHICTQLKHVLCVGPTGTGKTVTIKQKLMNDMDSSVYNPVFLMFSAQTSANQTQDIIDSKMDKRRKGVYG
;
A
#
# COMPACT_ATOMS: atom_id res chain seq x y z
N PHE A 1 9.78 -17.35 4.12
CA PHE A 1 10.18 -18.76 3.95
C PHE A 1 9.98 -19.10 2.50
N ASN A 2 11.03 -19.49 1.78
CA ASN A 2 10.90 -19.95 0.41
C ASN A 2 10.36 -21.39 0.46
N VAL A 3 9.13 -21.58 0.01
CA VAL A 3 8.44 -22.88 0.07
C VAL A 3 9.04 -23.88 -0.91
N GLU A 4 9.50 -23.42 -2.08
CA GLU A 4 10.07 -24.27 -3.13
C GLU A 4 11.45 -24.83 -2.72
N GLU A 5 12.29 -23.99 -2.11
CA GLU A 5 13.62 -24.39 -1.65
C GLU A 5 13.62 -24.93 -0.21
N GLY A 6 12.49 -24.82 0.51
CA GLY A 6 12.35 -25.29 1.90
C GLY A 6 13.25 -24.58 2.91
N LYS A 7 13.66 -23.32 2.65
CA LYS A 7 14.61 -22.59 3.50
C LYS A 7 14.19 -21.14 3.79
N TRP A 8 14.77 -20.58 4.84
CA TRP A 8 14.67 -19.15 5.11
C TRP A 8 15.61 -18.38 4.18
N GLN A 9 15.08 -17.31 3.59
CA GLN A 9 15.81 -16.42 2.70
C GLN A 9 15.75 -15.00 3.27
N GLY A 10 16.82 -14.23 3.10
CA GLY A 10 16.84 -12.82 3.51
C GLY A 10 15.92 -11.97 2.63
N TRP A 11 15.20 -11.01 3.23
CA TRP A 11 14.26 -10.15 2.48
C TRP A 11 14.91 -9.38 1.31
N MET A 12 16.16 -8.95 1.44
CA MET A 12 16.85 -8.25 0.35
C MET A 12 17.12 -9.16 -0.86
N GLU A 13 17.14 -10.48 -0.67
CA GLU A 13 17.34 -11.46 -1.74
C GLU A 13 16.03 -11.81 -2.45
N THR A 14 14.87 -11.42 -1.91
CA THR A 14 13.55 -11.69 -2.51
C THR A 14 13.15 -10.65 -3.54
N VAL A 15 13.96 -9.61 -3.75
CA VAL A 15 13.70 -8.53 -4.70
C VAL A 15 14.91 -8.28 -5.59
N PRO A 16 14.73 -7.84 -6.84
CA PRO A 16 15.85 -7.50 -7.71
C PRO A 16 16.61 -6.27 -7.16
N PRO A 17 17.91 -6.15 -7.47
CA PRO A 17 18.69 -4.96 -7.14
C PRO A 17 18.07 -3.68 -7.71
N VAL A 18 18.06 -2.63 -6.90
CA VAL A 18 17.51 -1.32 -7.28
C VAL A 18 18.36 -0.71 -8.39
N LYS A 19 17.71 -0.31 -9.49
CA LYS A 19 18.32 0.54 -10.51
C LYS A 19 17.89 1.98 -10.27
N ILE A 20 18.84 2.81 -9.87
CA ILE A 20 18.61 4.24 -9.68
C ILE A 20 18.77 4.93 -11.03
N ASP A 21 17.70 5.54 -11.53
CA ASP A 21 17.76 6.40 -12.71
C ASP A 21 18.15 7.82 -12.26
N PRO A 22 19.35 8.32 -12.62
CA PRO A 22 19.82 9.65 -12.20
C PRO A 22 19.01 10.80 -12.82
N ARG A 23 18.11 10.53 -13.78
CA ARG A 23 17.21 11.53 -14.36
C ARG A 23 15.92 11.73 -13.57
N LYS A 24 15.57 10.79 -12.68
CA LYS A 24 14.35 10.89 -11.87
C LYS A 24 14.54 11.85 -10.70
N PRO A 25 13.50 12.62 -10.31
CA PRO A 25 13.53 13.43 -9.10
C PRO A 25 13.86 12.58 -7.88
N PHE A 26 14.64 13.14 -6.95
CA PHE A 26 14.96 12.48 -5.69
C PHE A 26 13.71 12.10 -4.89
N SER A 27 12.64 12.90 -4.99
CA SER A 27 11.34 12.63 -4.34
C SER A 27 10.70 11.31 -4.76
N ASP A 28 11.05 10.81 -5.94
CA ASP A 28 10.45 9.62 -6.54
C ASP A 28 11.35 8.38 -6.32
N LEU A 29 12.52 8.58 -5.71
CA LEU A 29 13.46 7.51 -5.44
C LEU A 29 13.03 6.72 -4.20
N LEU A 30 12.64 5.47 -4.42
CA LEU A 30 12.33 4.51 -3.36
C LEU A 30 13.40 3.43 -3.30
N VAL A 31 14.12 3.40 -2.18
CA VAL A 31 15.11 2.36 -1.89
C VAL A 31 14.44 1.29 -1.02
N PRO A 32 14.23 0.07 -1.53
CA PRO A 32 13.76 -1.05 -0.74
C PRO A 32 14.73 -1.34 0.40
N THR A 33 14.18 -1.46 1.60
CA THR A 33 14.88 -1.97 2.77
C THR A 33 14.26 -3.29 3.20
N LYS A 34 14.95 -4.00 4.10
CA LYS A 34 14.40 -5.20 4.74
C LYS A 34 12.98 -4.96 5.28
N GLU A 35 12.77 -3.82 5.93
CA GLU A 35 11.51 -3.43 6.57
C GLU A 35 10.42 -3.11 5.55
N SER A 36 10.74 -2.38 4.47
CA SER A 36 9.72 -2.06 3.45
C SER A 36 9.29 -3.31 2.69
N ILE A 37 10.23 -4.21 2.39
CA ILE A 37 9.96 -5.49 1.72
C ILE A 37 9.08 -6.37 2.61
N SER A 38 9.45 -6.56 3.88
CA SER A 38 8.66 -7.39 4.80
C SER A 38 7.27 -6.80 5.05
N SER A 39 7.16 -5.47 5.14
CA SER A 39 5.86 -4.80 5.34
C SER A 39 4.98 -4.94 4.11
N SER A 40 5.54 -4.77 2.90
CA SER A 40 4.82 -4.95 1.63
C SER A 40 4.30 -6.38 1.49
N PHE A 41 5.12 -7.38 1.83
CA PHE A 41 4.71 -8.78 1.87
C PHE A 41 3.53 -9.04 2.82
N MET A 42 3.59 -8.48 4.04
CA MET A 42 2.50 -8.64 5.02
C MET A 42 1.21 -7.96 4.58
N ILE A 43 1.30 -6.77 3.97
CA ILE A 43 0.14 -6.06 3.41
C ILE A 43 -0.52 -6.94 2.35
N ASP A 44 0.26 -7.46 1.40
CA ASP A 44 -0.25 -8.36 0.35
C ASP A 44 -0.99 -9.57 0.93
N HIS A 45 -0.32 -10.27 1.84
CA HIS A 45 -0.80 -11.53 2.39
C HIS A 45 -2.11 -11.37 3.15
N ILE A 46 -2.27 -10.28 3.90
CA ILE A 46 -3.48 -10.03 4.69
C ILE A 46 -4.59 -9.44 3.80
N CYS A 47 -4.26 -8.52 2.88
CA CYS A 47 -5.23 -7.91 1.98
C CYS A 47 -5.87 -8.92 1.03
N THR A 48 -5.08 -9.85 0.48
CA THR A 48 -5.59 -10.93 -0.38
C THR A 48 -6.51 -11.91 0.34
N GLN A 49 -6.47 -11.95 1.67
CA GLN A 49 -7.41 -12.68 2.52
C GLN A 49 -8.64 -11.84 2.93
N LEU A 50 -8.82 -10.64 2.37
CA LEU A 50 -9.89 -9.70 2.71
C LEU A 50 -9.92 -9.32 4.19
N LYS A 51 -8.75 -9.25 4.83
CA LYS A 51 -8.59 -8.81 6.22
C LYS A 51 -7.97 -7.42 6.30
N HIS A 52 -8.30 -6.69 7.36
CA HIS A 52 -7.79 -5.33 7.58
C HIS A 52 -6.36 -5.33 8.11
N VAL A 53 -5.56 -4.38 7.63
CA VAL A 53 -4.16 -4.16 8.04
C VAL A 53 -4.02 -2.79 8.68
N LEU A 54 -3.33 -2.72 9.82
CA LEU A 54 -2.96 -1.47 10.47
C LEU A 54 -1.42 -1.36 10.54
N CYS A 55 -0.86 -0.40 9.83
CA CYS A 55 0.58 -0.12 9.87
C CYS A 55 0.87 1.05 10.83
N VAL A 56 1.52 0.78 11.95
CA VAL A 56 1.85 1.77 12.98
C VAL A 56 3.33 2.14 12.98
N GLY A 57 3.67 3.35 13.44
CA GLY A 57 5.04 3.80 13.64
C GLY A 57 5.22 5.32 13.54
N PRO A 58 6.39 5.86 13.91
CA PRO A 58 6.66 7.30 13.90
C PRO A 58 6.48 7.97 12.52
N THR A 59 6.24 9.28 12.50
CA THR A 59 6.18 10.02 11.22
C THR A 59 7.52 9.95 10.48
N GLY A 60 7.48 9.91 9.14
CA GLY A 60 8.69 9.87 8.31
C GLY A 60 9.31 8.48 8.10
N THR A 61 8.73 7.40 8.65
CA THR A 61 9.30 6.03 8.52
C THR A 61 8.83 5.27 7.26
N GLY A 62 8.50 5.97 6.17
CA GLY A 62 8.17 5.33 4.88
C GLY A 62 6.87 4.52 4.82
N LYS A 63 6.03 4.50 5.87
CA LYS A 63 4.77 3.70 5.92
C LYS A 63 3.82 4.01 4.76
N THR A 64 3.43 5.28 4.62
CA THR A 64 2.49 5.72 3.58
C THR A 64 3.01 5.41 2.17
N VAL A 65 4.32 5.58 1.98
CA VAL A 65 5.00 5.32 0.72
C VAL A 65 4.99 3.82 0.39
N THR A 66 5.30 2.97 1.37
CA THR A 66 5.28 1.50 1.22
C THR A 66 3.87 1.00 0.88
N ILE A 67 2.85 1.48 1.59
CA ILE A 67 1.45 1.11 1.34
C ILE A 67 1.03 1.54 -0.07
N LYS A 68 1.31 2.80 -0.46
CA LYS A 68 0.97 3.32 -1.80
C LYS A 68 1.66 2.51 -2.90
N GLN A 69 2.96 2.26 -2.78
CA GLN A 69 3.72 1.47 -3.75
C GLN A 69 3.10 0.08 -3.91
N LYS A 70 2.83 -0.63 -2.81
CA LYS A 70 2.25 -1.97 -2.86
C LYS A 70 0.88 -1.97 -3.52
N LEU A 71 -0.04 -1.14 -3.03
CA LEU A 71 -1.43 -1.15 -3.50
C LEU A 71 -1.60 -0.65 -4.94
N MET A 72 -0.76 0.29 -5.39
CA MET A 72 -0.90 0.90 -6.72
C MET A 72 -0.11 0.18 -7.81
N ASN A 73 1.07 -0.38 -7.48
CA ASN A 73 2.02 -0.88 -8.48
C ASN A 73 2.29 -2.37 -8.38
N ASP A 74 2.14 -2.97 -7.18
CA ASP A 74 2.57 -4.35 -6.93
C ASP A 74 1.37 -5.29 -6.59
N MET A 75 0.13 -4.84 -6.78
CA MET A 75 -1.08 -5.67 -6.71
C MET A 75 -1.86 -5.59 -8.03
N ASP A 76 -2.65 -6.63 -8.32
CA ASP A 76 -3.42 -6.70 -9.56
C ASP A 76 -4.50 -5.60 -9.62
N SER A 77 -4.30 -4.63 -10.52
CA SER A 77 -5.20 -3.49 -10.71
C SER A 77 -6.56 -3.87 -11.29
N SER A 78 -6.72 -5.08 -11.84
CA SER A 78 -8.02 -5.59 -12.29
C SER A 78 -8.91 -6.06 -11.13
N VAL A 79 -8.29 -6.40 -9.99
CA VAL A 79 -8.97 -6.89 -8.78
C VAL A 79 -9.05 -5.81 -7.71
N TYR A 80 -7.99 -5.00 -7.55
CA TYR A 80 -7.87 -4.03 -6.48
C TYR A 80 -7.78 -2.60 -7.02
N ASN A 81 -8.69 -1.73 -6.55
CA ASN A 81 -8.68 -0.30 -6.83
C ASN A 81 -8.58 0.49 -5.51
N PRO A 82 -7.37 0.92 -5.09
CA PRO A 82 -7.19 1.58 -3.81
C PRO A 82 -7.69 3.03 -3.81
N VAL A 83 -8.44 3.39 -2.77
CA VAL A 83 -8.84 4.78 -2.49
C VAL A 83 -8.04 5.29 -1.28
N PHE A 84 -7.32 6.38 -1.45
CA PHE A 84 -6.51 6.99 -0.40
C PHE A 84 -7.26 8.14 0.27
N LEU A 85 -7.40 8.05 1.59
CA LEU A 85 -7.99 9.07 2.45
C LEU A 85 -6.93 9.57 3.44
N MET A 86 -6.90 10.87 3.71
CA MET A 86 -5.97 11.48 4.66
C MET A 86 -6.73 12.26 5.71
N PHE A 87 -6.50 11.91 6.97
CA PHE A 87 -7.13 12.56 8.11
C PHE A 87 -6.20 13.60 8.71
N SER A 88 -6.79 14.72 9.12
CA SER A 88 -6.17 15.77 9.91
C SER A 88 -7.08 16.13 11.07
N ALA A 89 -6.63 17.00 11.97
CA ALA A 89 -7.47 17.52 13.05
C ALA A 89 -8.72 18.28 12.57
N GLN A 90 -8.75 18.70 11.30
CA GLN A 90 -9.87 19.42 10.70
C GLN A 90 -10.80 18.52 9.88
N THR A 91 -10.47 17.24 9.71
CA THR A 91 -11.28 16.30 8.91
C THR A 91 -12.54 15.91 9.69
N SER A 92 -13.71 16.33 9.21
CA SER A 92 -15.00 15.98 9.82
C SER A 92 -15.55 14.65 9.30
N ALA A 93 -16.54 14.10 10.04
CA ALA A 93 -17.25 12.90 9.62
C ALA A 93 -17.93 13.09 8.25
N ASN A 94 -18.58 14.24 8.04
CA ASN A 94 -19.26 14.56 6.78
C ASN A 94 -18.26 14.65 5.62
N GLN A 95 -17.11 15.31 5.82
CA GLN A 95 -16.06 15.35 4.80
C GLN A 95 -15.56 13.95 4.44
N THR A 96 -15.41 13.07 5.42
CA THR A 96 -15.00 11.68 5.17
C THR A 96 -16.02 10.94 4.33
N GLN A 97 -17.31 11.08 4.64
CA GLN A 97 -18.40 10.50 3.86
C GLN A 97 -18.41 11.04 2.43
N ASP A 98 -18.29 12.37 2.26
CA ASP A 98 -18.28 13.01 0.95
C ASP A 98 -17.13 12.50 0.08
N ILE A 99 -15.93 12.31 0.66
CA ILE A 99 -14.79 11.78 -0.10
C ILE A 99 -15.04 10.33 -0.52
N ILE A 100 -15.59 9.49 0.36
CA ILE A 100 -15.94 8.10 0.04
C ILE A 100 -17.01 8.04 -1.06
N ASP A 101 -18.11 8.77 -0.89
CA ASP A 101 -19.22 8.82 -1.84
C ASP A 101 -18.77 9.35 -3.21
N SER A 102 -17.84 10.32 -3.24
CA SER A 102 -17.29 10.85 -4.50
C SER A 102 -16.50 9.83 -5.32
N LYS A 103 -16.09 8.71 -4.71
CA LYS A 103 -15.33 7.63 -5.34
C LYS A 103 -16.17 6.40 -5.66
N MET A 104 -17.46 6.40 -5.29
CA MET A 104 -18.37 5.31 -5.57
C MET A 104 -19.49 5.75 -6.52
N ASP A 105 -19.89 4.87 -7.43
CA ASP A 105 -21.10 5.09 -8.21
C ASP A 105 -22.34 4.75 -7.38
N LYS A 106 -23.36 5.60 -7.49
CA LYS A 106 -24.63 5.39 -6.80
C LYS A 106 -25.51 4.46 -7.63
N ARG A 107 -25.54 3.17 -7.28
CA ARG A 107 -26.38 2.18 -7.99
C ARG A 107 -27.87 2.31 -7.67
N ARG A 108 -28.22 2.52 -6.39
CA ARG A 108 -29.60 2.75 -5.90
C ARG A 108 -29.59 3.42 -4.52
N LYS A 109 -30.74 3.83 -3.97
CA LYS A 109 -30.82 4.49 -2.65
C LYS A 109 -30.17 3.60 -1.57
N GLY A 110 -29.07 4.08 -0.99
CA GLY A 110 -28.31 3.36 0.06
C GLY A 110 -27.38 2.25 -0.44
N VAL A 111 -27.18 2.08 -1.75
CA VAL A 111 -26.23 1.10 -2.30
C VAL A 111 -25.26 1.79 -3.25
N TYR A 112 -23.99 1.72 -2.87
CA TYR A 112 -22.86 2.35 -3.53
C TYR A 112 -21.89 1.28 -4.03
N GLY A 113 -21.28 1.51 -5.20
CA GLY A 113 -20.21 0.69 -5.76
C GLY A 113 -20.19 0.65 -7.27
#